data_AF-A0A7L4YB42-F1
#
_entry.id   AF-A0A7L4YB42-F1
#
_cell.length_a   1.000
_cell.length_b   1.000
_cell.length_c   1.000
_cell.angle_alpha   90.00
_cell.angle_beta   90.00
_cell.angle_gamma   90.00
#
_symmetry.space_group_name_H-M   'P 1'
#
loop_
_entity.id
_entity.type
_entity.pdbx_description
1 polymer ?
#
loop_
_entity_poly.entity_id
_entity_poly.type
_entity_poly.pdbx_seq_one_letter_code
_entity_poly.pdbx_strand_id
1 'polypeptide(L)'
;MANRLTQAQPYALGLFRIVVGLLFACHGAASLFGVLGGAMGGTVPAGTWPGWYAAVIQLVAGVLVLAGLGTRTAAFIASGSMAYAYFKVHQPEALFPLQNSGESAALFCWAFLLLVFTGPGALALDRLFGARGAETGKREEQRAPVTA
;
A
#
# COMPACT_ATOMS: atom_id res chain seq x y z
N MET A 1 21.38 -20.89 -10.15
CA MET A 1 20.92 -20.03 -9.06
C MET A 1 19.92 -18.96 -9.53
N ALA A 2 20.20 -18.23 -10.63
CA ALA A 2 19.28 -17.23 -11.20
C ALA A 2 17.84 -17.74 -11.44
N ASN A 3 17.67 -18.97 -11.93
CA ASN A 3 16.36 -19.55 -12.24
C ASN A 3 15.43 -19.70 -11.02
N ARG A 4 15.98 -19.94 -9.80
CA ARG A 4 15.19 -20.05 -8.58
C ARG A 4 14.70 -18.69 -8.06
N LEU A 5 15.52 -17.64 -8.21
CA LEU A 5 15.18 -16.29 -7.79
C LEU A 5 14.04 -15.72 -8.64
N THR A 6 14.07 -15.95 -9.96
CA THR A 6 12.98 -15.56 -10.86
C THR A 6 11.67 -16.26 -10.51
N GLN A 7 11.72 -17.57 -10.19
CA GLN A 7 10.53 -18.32 -9.74
C GLN A 7 9.96 -17.77 -8.42
N ALA A 8 10.81 -17.30 -7.51
CA ALA A 8 10.39 -16.77 -6.21
C ALA A 8 9.93 -15.29 -6.26
N GLN A 9 10.14 -14.58 -7.38
CA GLN A 9 9.83 -13.16 -7.52
C GLN A 9 8.42 -12.76 -7.07
N PRO A 10 7.33 -13.51 -7.37
CA PRO A 10 5.99 -13.15 -6.91
C PRO A 10 5.86 -13.14 -5.38
N TYR A 11 6.57 -14.04 -4.68
CA TYR A 11 6.59 -14.11 -3.22
C TYR A 11 7.43 -12.98 -2.62
N ALA A 12 8.58 -12.68 -3.22
CA ALA A 12 9.40 -11.53 -2.81
C ALA A 12 8.62 -10.21 -2.94
N LEU A 13 7.90 -10.01 -4.04
CA LEU A 13 7.01 -8.85 -4.21
C LEU A 13 5.86 -8.84 -3.18
N GLY A 14 5.27 -10.00 -2.89
CA GLY A 14 4.23 -10.13 -1.87
C GLY A 14 4.74 -9.76 -0.47
N LEU A 15 5.92 -10.23 -0.08
CA LEU A 15 6.55 -9.89 1.20
C LEU A 15 6.92 -8.40 1.27
N PHE A 16 7.52 -7.86 0.21
CA PHE A 16 7.81 -6.43 0.10
C PHE A 16 6.53 -5.59 0.30
N ARG A 17 5.46 -5.94 -0.41
CA ARG A 17 4.14 -5.30 -0.27
C ARG A 17 3.63 -5.34 1.17
N ILE A 18 3.70 -6.50 1.83
CA ILE A 18 3.25 -6.67 3.21
C ILE A 18 4.05 -5.77 4.16
N VAL A 19 5.38 -5.77 4.06
CA VAL A 19 6.25 -4.96 4.93
C VAL A 19 6.02 -3.47 4.72
N VAL A 20 6.00 -3.00 3.47
CA VAL A 20 5.80 -1.58 3.15
C VAL A 20 4.41 -1.12 3.59
N GLY A 21 3.37 -1.92 3.32
CA GLY A 21 2.01 -1.63 3.77
C GLY A 21 1.88 -1.59 5.29
N LEU A 22 2.52 -2.52 6.01
CA LEU A 22 2.54 -2.56 7.47
C LEU A 22 3.18 -1.32 8.06
N LEU A 23 4.39 -0.97 7.62
CA LEU A 23 5.11 0.19 8.15
C LEU A 23 4.33 1.48 7.92
N PHE A 24 3.73 1.63 6.74
CA PHE A 24 2.89 2.79 6.42
C PHE A 24 1.63 2.84 7.31
N ALA A 25 0.98 1.70 7.52
CA ALA A 25 -0.17 1.61 8.43
C ALA A 25 0.22 1.94 9.88
N CYS A 26 1.40 1.52 10.34
CA CYS A 26 1.93 1.86 11.65
C CYS A 26 2.10 3.38 11.84
N HIS A 27 2.59 4.10 10.84
CA HIS A 27 2.69 5.56 10.91
C HIS A 27 1.31 6.23 11.04
N GLY A 28 0.33 5.74 10.29
CA GLY A 28 -1.06 6.20 10.39
C GLY A 28 -1.66 5.91 11.77
N ALA A 29 -1.47 4.68 12.28
CA ALA A 29 -1.94 4.28 13.60
C ALA A 29 -1.28 5.10 14.73
N ALA A 30 0.03 5.32 14.66
CA ALA A 30 0.75 6.14 15.63
C ALA A 30 0.21 7.58 15.64
N SER A 31 -0.05 8.14 14.45
CA SER A 31 -0.55 9.51 14.31
C SER A 31 -2.01 9.66 14.73
N LEU A 32 -2.88 8.68 14.46
CA LEU A 32 -4.31 8.77 14.78
C LEU A 32 -4.66 8.33 16.20
N PHE A 33 -3.93 7.35 16.75
CA PHE A 33 -4.30 6.70 18.00
C PHE A 33 -3.24 6.84 19.11
N GLY A 34 -2.08 7.43 18.83
CA GLY A 34 -1.03 7.63 19.84
C GLY A 34 -0.33 6.34 20.27
N VAL A 35 -0.53 5.25 19.51
CA VAL A 35 0.10 3.96 19.74
C VAL A 35 1.52 3.91 19.13
N LEU A 36 2.30 2.87 19.42
CA LEU A 36 3.63 2.65 18.82
C LEU A 36 4.61 3.83 19.03
N GLY A 37 4.46 4.60 20.11
CA GLY A 37 5.25 5.79 20.41
C GLY A 37 4.61 7.13 20.03
N GLY A 38 3.47 7.10 19.32
CA GLY A 38 2.67 8.29 18.96
C GLY A 38 3.36 9.24 17.98
N ALA A 39 2.59 10.15 17.37
CA ALA A 39 3.18 11.27 16.64
C ALA A 39 3.76 12.27 17.67
N MET A 40 5.09 12.27 17.83
CA MET A 40 5.77 13.07 18.86
C MET A 40 5.21 12.86 20.28
N GLY A 41 4.84 11.62 20.61
CA GLY A 41 4.26 11.27 21.92
C GLY A 41 2.76 11.54 22.07
N GLY A 42 2.05 11.89 20.99
CA GLY A 42 0.62 12.16 21.02
C GLY A 42 -0.13 11.72 19.75
N THR A 43 -1.32 12.29 19.56
CA THR A 43 -2.14 12.14 18.35
C THR A 43 -2.17 13.43 17.55
N VAL A 44 -2.42 13.32 16.25
CA VAL A 44 -2.71 14.46 15.38
C VAL A 44 -4.19 14.81 15.52
N PRO A 45 -4.56 16.05 15.91
CA PRO A 45 -5.96 16.44 16.06
C PRO A 45 -6.75 16.26 14.77
N ALA A 46 -8.01 15.82 14.90
CA ALA A 46 -8.89 15.56 13.77
C ALA A 46 -9.07 16.79 12.86
N GLY A 47 -8.97 16.57 11.54
CA GLY A 47 -9.12 17.62 10.54
C GLY A 47 -7.88 18.49 10.31
N THR A 48 -6.78 18.28 11.05
CA THR A 48 -5.56 19.08 10.88
C THR A 48 -4.93 18.86 9.50
N TRP A 49 -4.77 19.93 8.72
CA TRP A 49 -4.09 19.89 7.43
C TRP A 49 -2.58 20.10 7.59
N PRO A 50 -1.71 19.33 6.89
CA PRO A 50 -2.02 18.11 6.13
C PRO A 50 -2.02 16.84 6.99
N GLY A 51 -1.56 16.93 8.26
CA GLY A 51 -1.15 15.78 9.07
C GLY A 51 -2.24 14.73 9.32
N TRP A 52 -3.47 15.14 9.64
CA TRP A 52 -4.54 14.19 9.94
C TRP A 52 -4.97 13.39 8.71
N TYR A 53 -5.11 14.06 7.56
CA TYR A 53 -5.45 13.41 6.29
C TYR A 53 -4.33 12.47 5.84
N ALA A 54 -3.06 12.89 5.98
CA ALA A 54 -1.92 12.02 5.73
C ALA A 54 -1.97 10.77 6.62
N ALA A 55 -2.32 10.91 7.90
CA ALA A 55 -2.43 9.78 8.83
C ALA A 55 -3.56 8.81 8.47
N VAL A 56 -4.72 9.32 8.04
CA VAL A 56 -5.83 8.49 7.53
C VAL A 56 -5.41 7.73 6.27
N ILE A 57 -4.77 8.40 5.31
CA ILE A 57 -4.26 7.75 4.10
C ILE A 57 -3.23 6.68 4.47
N GLN A 58 -2.31 6.98 5.37
CA GLN A 58 -1.28 6.05 5.85
C GLN A 58 -1.89 4.76 6.41
N LEU A 59 -2.88 4.90 7.27
CA LEU A 59 -3.56 3.76 7.87
C LEU A 59 -4.36 2.97 6.83
N VAL A 60 -5.27 3.63 6.11
CA VAL A 60 -6.21 2.95 5.21
C VAL A 60 -5.50 2.36 3.99
N ALA A 61 -4.68 3.15 3.30
CA ALA A 61 -3.95 2.65 2.13
C ALA A 61 -2.88 1.63 2.54
N GLY A 62 -2.22 1.82 3.70
CA GLY A 62 -1.27 0.85 4.25
C GLY A 62 -1.92 -0.52 4.49
N VAL A 63 -3.09 -0.55 5.13
CA VAL A 63 -3.86 -1.79 5.37
C VAL A 63 -4.32 -2.44 4.06
N LEU A 64 -4.85 -1.67 3.11
CA LEU A 64 -5.27 -2.20 1.81
C LEU A 64 -4.09 -2.79 1.01
N VAL A 65 -2.96 -2.09 0.98
CA VAL A 65 -1.73 -2.59 0.34
C VAL A 65 -1.22 -3.83 1.07
N LEU A 66 -1.18 -3.84 2.40
CA LEU A 66 -0.78 -5.00 3.22
C LEU A 66 -1.67 -6.22 2.99
N ALA A 67 -2.98 -6.03 2.86
CA ALA A 67 -3.92 -7.10 2.58
C ALA A 67 -3.84 -7.59 1.12
N GLY A 68 -3.28 -6.76 0.23
CA GLY A 68 -3.30 -7.05 -1.19
C GLY A 68 -4.71 -6.87 -1.77
N LEU A 69 -5.45 -5.86 -1.27
CA LEU A 69 -6.79 -5.49 -1.70
C LEU A 69 -6.73 -4.19 -2.50
N GLY A 70 -7.11 -4.22 -3.78
CA GLY A 70 -7.06 -3.04 -4.65
C GLY A 70 -5.66 -2.41 -4.73
N THR A 71 -4.60 -3.23 -4.66
CA THR A 71 -3.22 -2.78 -4.39
C THR A 71 -2.76 -1.65 -5.29
N ARG A 72 -3.08 -1.68 -6.60
CA ARG A 72 -2.65 -0.64 -7.54
C ARG A 72 -3.25 0.72 -7.19
N THR A 73 -4.55 0.76 -6.90
CA THR A 73 -5.25 2.00 -6.54
C THR A 73 -4.80 2.52 -5.18
N ALA A 74 -4.74 1.65 -4.17
CA ALA A 74 -4.28 2.04 -2.83
C ALA A 74 -2.82 2.53 -2.84
N ALA A 75 -1.94 1.86 -3.58
CA ALA A 75 -0.55 2.27 -3.74
C ALA A 75 -0.42 3.59 -4.52
N PHE A 76 -1.26 3.85 -5.54
CA PHE A 76 -1.23 5.12 -6.25
C PHE A 76 -1.58 6.30 -5.32
N ILE A 77 -2.62 6.15 -4.49
CA ILE A 77 -3.01 7.16 -3.50
C ILE A 77 -1.90 7.35 -2.46
N ALA A 78 -1.35 6.25 -1.91
CA ALA A 78 -0.26 6.31 -0.94
C ALA A 78 0.97 7.01 -1.53
N SER A 79 1.36 6.66 -2.76
CA SER A 79 2.46 7.28 -3.49
C SER A 79 2.24 8.79 -3.67
N GLY A 80 1.06 9.20 -4.14
CA GLY A 80 0.70 10.61 -4.30
C GLY A 80 0.74 11.39 -2.99
N SER A 81 0.26 10.80 -1.89
CA SER A 81 0.32 11.45 -0.56
C SER A 81 1.75 11.69 -0.09
N MET A 82 2.68 10.77 -0.40
CA MET A 82 4.09 10.90 -0.03
C MET A 82 4.86 11.84 -0.97
N ALA A 83 4.48 11.90 -2.26
CA ALA A 83 4.95 12.94 -3.15
C ALA A 83 4.55 14.33 -2.64
N TYR A 84 3.28 14.51 -2.23
CA TYR A 84 2.84 15.75 -1.60
C TYR A 84 3.65 16.06 -0.34
N ALA A 85 3.83 15.08 0.55
CA ALA A 85 4.63 15.26 1.76
C ALA A 85 6.05 15.72 1.43
N TYR A 86 6.71 15.10 0.44
CA TYR A 86 8.05 15.51 0.04
C TYR A 86 8.07 16.95 -0.48
N PHE A 87 7.29 17.27 -1.52
CA PHE A 87 7.39 18.56 -2.20
C PHE A 87 6.79 19.74 -1.40
N LYS A 88 5.83 19.50 -0.51
CA LYS A 88 5.15 20.57 0.24
C LYS A 88 5.54 20.67 1.70
N VAL A 89 6.06 19.59 2.31
CA VAL A 89 6.48 19.61 3.73
C VAL A 89 8.00 19.59 3.85
N HIS A 90 8.69 18.69 3.15
CA HIS A 90 10.13 18.50 3.33
C HIS A 90 11.01 19.39 2.43
N GLN A 91 10.70 19.46 1.14
CA GLN A 91 11.51 20.20 0.16
C GLN A 91 11.69 21.70 0.44
N PRO A 92 10.74 22.41 1.11
CA PRO A 92 10.97 23.78 1.58
C PRO A 92 12.12 23.94 2.58
N GLU A 93 12.43 22.91 3.38
CA GLU A 93 13.50 22.97 4.39
C GLU A 93 14.90 22.78 3.77
N ALA A 94 15.02 21.91 2.76
CA ALA A 94 16.22 21.75 1.93
C ALA A 94 15.90 20.94 0.66
N LEU A 95 16.75 21.03 -0.37
CA LEU A 95 16.51 20.32 -1.63
C LEU A 95 16.66 18.79 -1.49
N PHE A 96 17.67 18.32 -0.77
CA PHE A 96 17.97 16.89 -0.67
C PHE A 96 17.27 16.23 0.52
N PRO A 97 16.72 15.00 0.36
CA PRO A 97 16.02 14.28 1.43
C PRO A 97 16.85 14.14 2.72
N LEU A 98 18.16 13.92 2.55
CA LEU A 98 19.13 13.76 3.63
C LEU A 98 19.24 15.02 4.52
N GLN A 99 18.88 16.20 3.99
CA GLN A 99 18.99 17.48 4.68
C GLN A 99 17.65 17.96 5.27
N ASN A 100 16.51 17.40 4.83
CA ASN A 100 15.17 17.85 5.20
C ASN A 100 14.32 16.77 5.90
N SER A 101 14.93 15.64 6.27
CA SER A 101 14.24 14.49 6.86
C SER A 101 13.13 13.87 5.98
N GLY A 102 13.15 14.14 4.68
CA GLY A 102 12.17 13.66 3.70
C GLY A 102 12.50 12.32 3.07
N GLU A 103 13.54 11.62 3.54
CA GLU A 103 13.96 10.31 3.03
C GLU A 103 12.83 9.29 3.07
N SER A 104 12.08 9.22 4.17
CA SER A 104 10.94 8.32 4.31
C SER A 104 9.83 8.64 3.31
N ALA A 105 9.49 9.93 3.13
CA ALA A 105 8.51 10.37 2.14
C ALA A 105 8.94 9.95 0.72
N ALA A 106 10.20 10.18 0.35
CA ALA A 106 10.71 9.77 -0.96
C ALA A 106 10.67 8.24 -1.14
N LEU A 107 11.14 7.48 -0.15
CA LEU A 107 11.17 6.02 -0.22
C LEU A 107 9.78 5.40 -0.29
N PHE A 108 8.83 5.83 0.55
CA PHE A 108 7.46 5.34 0.47
C PHE A 108 6.80 5.74 -0.86
N CYS A 109 7.02 6.97 -1.35
CA CYS A 109 6.52 7.42 -2.64
C CYS A 109 6.90 6.45 -3.77
N TRP A 110 8.20 6.14 -3.89
CA TRP A 110 8.71 5.27 -4.95
C TRP A 110 8.39 3.79 -4.72
N ALA A 111 8.40 3.32 -3.47
CA ALA A 111 8.01 1.95 -3.12
C ALA A 111 6.56 1.67 -3.52
N PHE A 112 5.64 2.57 -3.19
CA PHE A 112 4.25 2.43 -3.61
C PHE A 112 4.07 2.61 -5.12
N LEU A 113 4.77 3.56 -5.75
CA LEU A 113 4.73 3.71 -7.20
C LEU A 113 5.15 2.43 -7.92
N LEU A 114 6.18 1.73 -7.43
CA LEU A 114 6.59 0.43 -7.97
C LEU A 114 5.46 -0.61 -7.87
N LEU A 115 4.70 -0.62 -6.76
CA LEU A 115 3.55 -1.52 -6.58
C LEU A 115 2.37 -1.20 -7.52
N VAL A 116 2.24 0.05 -7.97
CA VAL A 116 1.26 0.41 -9.03
C VAL A 116 1.54 -0.36 -10.31
N PHE A 117 2.82 -0.50 -10.70
CA PHE A 117 3.22 -1.15 -11.95
C PHE A 117 3.33 -2.68 -11.82
N THR A 118 3.99 -3.14 -10.75
CA THR A 118 4.24 -4.56 -10.49
C THR A 118 2.98 -5.31 -10.02
N GLY A 119 2.02 -4.59 -9.43
CA GLY A 119 0.79 -5.17 -8.91
C GLY A 119 0.99 -5.90 -7.57
N PRO A 120 0.01 -6.73 -7.16
CA PRO A 120 -0.09 -7.23 -5.79
C PRO A 120 0.88 -8.37 -5.42
N GLY A 121 1.59 -8.97 -6.38
CA GLY A 121 2.43 -10.15 -6.14
C GLY A 121 1.62 -11.36 -5.66
N ALA A 122 2.29 -12.31 -5.00
CA ALA A 122 1.65 -13.45 -4.34
C ALA A 122 1.01 -13.04 -2.98
N LEU A 123 0.22 -13.94 -2.40
CA LEU A 123 -0.41 -13.78 -1.06
C LEU A 123 -1.39 -12.60 -0.95
N ALA A 124 -1.92 -12.11 -2.07
CA ALA A 124 -2.90 -11.04 -2.10
C ALA A 124 -4.32 -11.58 -1.96
N LEU A 125 -5.11 -10.99 -1.06
CA LEU A 125 -6.47 -11.43 -0.76
C LEU A 125 -7.44 -11.20 -1.93
N ASP A 126 -7.15 -10.27 -2.86
CA ASP A 126 -7.95 -10.05 -4.08
C ASP A 126 -8.17 -11.34 -4.89
N ARG A 127 -7.22 -12.28 -4.84
CA ARG A 127 -7.32 -13.56 -5.55
C ARG A 127 -8.40 -14.48 -4.98
N LEU A 128 -8.74 -14.35 -3.69
CA LEU A 128 -9.81 -15.12 -3.05
C LEU A 128 -11.19 -14.66 -3.49
N PHE A 129 -11.35 -13.38 -3.83
CA PHE A 129 -12.61 -12.83 -4.31
C PHE A 129 -12.82 -13.06 -5.81
N GLY A 130 -11.76 -13.02 -6.62
CA GLY A 130 -11.82 -13.29 -8.07
C GLY A 130 -12.06 -14.77 -8.44
N ALA A 131 -11.55 -15.72 -7.64
CA ALA A 131 -11.72 -17.15 -7.91
C ALA A 131 -13.17 -17.64 -7.76
N ARG A 132 -13.94 -17.02 -6.84
CA ARG A 132 -15.34 -17.39 -6.57
C ARG A 132 -16.30 -17.05 -7.72
N GLY A 133 -16.03 -15.98 -8.47
CA GLY A 133 -16.81 -15.62 -9.65
C GLY A 133 -16.59 -16.59 -10.82
N ALA A 134 -15.36 -17.07 -11.01
CA ALA A 134 -15.02 -18.01 -12.08
C ALA A 134 -15.59 -19.43 -11.85
N GLU A 135 -15.63 -19.91 -10.60
CA GLU A 135 -16.31 -21.18 -10.27
C GLU A 135 -17.82 -21.12 -10.50
N THR A 136 -18.45 -19.98 -10.21
CA THR A 136 -19.89 -19.79 -10.40
C THR A 136 -20.26 -19.81 -11.88
N GLY A 137 -19.50 -19.11 -12.73
CA GLY A 137 -19.71 -19.10 -14.19
C GLY A 137 -19.52 -20.47 -14.84
N LYS A 138 -18.48 -21.23 -14.43
CA LYS A 138 -18.27 -22.60 -14.91
C LYS A 138 -19.42 -23.54 -14.53
N ARG A 139 -20.00 -23.35 -13.34
CA ARG A 139 -21.11 -24.20 -12.85
C ARG A 139 -22.44 -23.87 -13.54
N GLU A 140 -22.65 -22.64 -14.00
CA GLU A 140 -23.81 -22.24 -14.80
C GLU A 140 -23.70 -22.74 -16.25
N GLU A 141 -22.53 -22.60 -16.87
CA GLU A 141 -22.26 -23.06 -18.24
C GLU A 141 -22.40 -24.59 -18.37
N GLN A 142 -21.99 -25.33 -17.33
CA GLN A 142 -22.13 -26.79 -17.27
C GLN A 142 -23.57 -27.26 -16.94
N ARG A 143 -24.44 -26.34 -16.50
CA ARG A 143 -25.86 -26.61 -16.19
C ARG A 143 -26.80 -26.19 -17.32
N ALA A 144 -26.29 -25.51 -18.35
CA ALA A 144 -27.06 -25.18 -19.53
C ALA A 144 -27.40 -26.49 -20.29
N PRO A 145 -28.69 -26.74 -20.61
CA PRO A 145 -29.07 -27.95 -21.33
C PRO A 145 -28.45 -27.90 -22.73
N VAL A 146 -27.69 -28.93 -23.08
CA VAL A 146 -27.20 -29.13 -24.45
C VAL A 146 -28.42 -29.49 -25.30
N THR A 147 -29.03 -28.49 -25.92
CA THR A 147 -30.08 -28.70 -26.92
C THR A 147 -29.44 -29.25 -28.19
N ALA A 148 -29.73 -30.53 -28.47
CA ALA A 148 -29.44 -31.23 -29.72
C ALA A 148 -30.48 -30.89 -30.81
#